data_AF-A0A955MBD5-F1
#
_entry.id   AF-A0A955MBD5-F1
#
_cell.length_a   1.000
_cell.length_b   1.000
_cell.length_c   1.000
_cell.angle_alpha   90.00
_cell.angle_beta   90.00
_cell.angle_gamma   90.00
#
_symmetry.space_group_name_H-M   'P 1'
#
loop_
_entity.id
_entity.type
_entity.pdbx_description
1 polymer ?
#
loop_
_entity_poly.entity_id
_entity_poly.type
_entity_poly.pdbx_seq_one_letter_code
_entity_poly.pdbx_strand_id
1 'polypeptide(L)'
;GVPTIYNIKNKISEVVIYQIDNNLVGGFYRSHTSKSSRDNLNSQGMDFQKICPHLSKYGDCGIHHDINIFDVYRILARIAGIAAHREIINLEAQSK
;
A
#
# COMPACT_ATOMS: atom_id res chain seq x y z
N GLY A 1 -0.78 16.81 3.17
CA GLY A 1 -0.59 15.35 3.12
C GLY A 1 -1.70 14.66 3.89
N VAL A 2 -1.91 13.37 3.68
CA VAL A 2 -2.83 12.52 4.46
C VAL A 2 -2.03 11.92 5.64
N PRO A 3 -2.51 12.00 6.89
CA PRO A 3 -1.79 11.44 8.03
C PRO A 3 -1.87 9.91 8.06
N THR A 4 -0.76 9.25 8.36
CA THR A 4 -0.66 7.81 8.57
C THR A 4 -1.00 7.48 10.02
N ILE A 5 -2.15 6.83 10.22
CA ILE A 5 -2.65 6.44 11.55
C ILE A 5 -2.40 4.96 11.86
N TYR A 6 -2.04 4.16 10.86
CA TYR A 6 -1.86 2.72 11.05
C TYR A 6 -0.52 2.42 11.73
N ASN A 7 -0.53 1.45 12.65
CA ASN A 7 0.63 1.11 13.46
C ASN A 7 0.82 -0.40 13.54
N ILE A 8 2.04 -0.86 13.27
CA ILE A 8 2.44 -2.26 13.38
C ILE A 8 3.62 -2.35 14.34
N LYS A 9 3.45 -3.07 15.45
CA LYS A 9 4.49 -3.25 16.48
C LYS A 9 5.10 -1.92 16.96
N ASN A 10 4.24 -0.94 17.24
CA ASN A 10 4.61 0.44 17.64
C ASN A 10 5.36 1.25 16.57
N LYS A 11 5.25 0.88 15.29
CA LYS A 11 5.80 1.64 14.15
C LYS A 11 4.70 2.20 13.27
N ILE A 12 4.76 3.49 12.96
CA ILE A 12 3.86 4.11 11.97
C ILE A 12 4.08 3.42 10.63
N SER A 13 3.00 3.00 9.98
CA SER A 13 3.06 2.08 8.85
C SER A 13 2.11 2.47 7.73
N GLU A 14 2.62 2.59 6.51
CA GLU A 14 1.85 2.84 5.29
C GLU A 14 1.75 1.57 4.45
N VAL A 15 0.57 1.28 3.92
CA VAL A 15 0.37 0.15 3.01
C VAL A 15 0.89 0.49 1.62
N VAL A 16 1.62 -0.45 1.01
CA VAL A 16 2.05 -0.41 -0.39
C VAL A 16 1.45 -1.61 -1.10
N ILE A 17 0.73 -1.36 -2.19
CA ILE A 17 0.05 -2.38 -2.97
C ILE A 17 0.68 -2.46 -4.37
N TYR A 18 0.96 -3.68 -4.82
CA TYR A 18 1.37 -3.99 -6.19
C TYR A 18 0.22 -4.58 -6.97
N GLN A 19 -0.03 -4.00 -8.15
CA GLN A 19 -0.98 -4.51 -9.12
C GLN A 19 -0.31 -4.63 -10.49
N ILE A 20 -0.69 -5.67 -11.23
CA ILE A 20 -0.35 -5.83 -12.64
C ILE A 20 -1.67 -5.89 -13.37
N ASP A 21 -1.85 -5.00 -14.34
CA ASP A 21 -3.15 -4.74 -14.96
C ASP A 21 -4.19 -4.45 -13.86
N ASN A 22 -5.26 -5.24 -13.76
CA ASN A 22 -6.28 -5.11 -12.72
C ASN A 22 -6.17 -6.15 -11.59
N ASN A 23 -5.08 -6.93 -11.57
CA ASN A 23 -4.88 -8.02 -10.62
C ASN A 23 -3.94 -7.62 -9.51
N LEU A 24 -4.39 -7.85 -8.26
CA LEU A 24 -3.58 -7.66 -7.07
C LEU A 24 -2.52 -8.76 -7.01
N VAL A 25 -1.24 -8.36 -7.00
CA VAL A 25 -0.13 -9.30 -6.90
C VAL A 25 0.32 -9.47 -5.46
N GLY A 26 0.23 -8.40 -4.67
CA GLY A 26 0.58 -8.41 -3.26
C GLY A 26 0.86 -7.02 -2.72
N GLY A 27 1.51 -6.96 -1.57
CA GLY A 27 1.85 -5.70 -0.92
C GLY A 27 2.71 -5.89 0.32
N PHE A 28 3.18 -4.78 0.86
CA PHE A 28 3.94 -4.71 2.11
C PHE A 28 3.56 -3.45 2.88
N TYR A 29 3.81 -3.44 4.19
CA TYR A 29 3.83 -2.21 4.98
C TYR A 29 5.21 -1.60 4.97
N ARG A 30 5.24 -0.30 4.71
CA ARG A 30 6.38 0.56 4.92
C ARG A 30 6.27 1.15 6.32
N SER A 31 7.14 0.72 7.21
CA SER A 31 7.12 1.12 8.61
C SER A 31 8.30 2.02 8.96
N HIS A 32 8.14 2.88 9.96
CA HIS A 32 9.22 3.69 10.50
C HIS A 32 9.02 3.96 12.00
N THR A 33 10.08 3.75 12.81
CA THR A 33 10.02 3.88 14.28
C THR A 33 10.12 5.32 14.78
N SER A 34 10.98 6.14 14.15
CA SER A 34 11.27 7.52 14.60
C SER A 34 10.48 8.62 13.87
N LYS A 35 9.51 8.25 13.03
CA LYS A 35 8.68 9.20 12.28
C LYS A 35 7.27 9.28 12.84
N SER A 36 6.69 10.48 12.78
CA SER A 36 5.31 10.73 13.17
C SER A 36 4.33 10.43 12.03
N SER A 37 3.03 10.49 12.34
CA SER A 37 1.95 10.26 11.39
C SER A 37 1.91 11.24 10.21
N ARG A 38 2.61 12.38 10.28
CA ARG A 38 2.63 13.38 9.21
C ARG A 38 3.95 13.45 8.46
N ASP A 39 4.94 12.67 8.89
CA ASP A 39 6.25 12.66 8.26
C ASP A 39 6.29 11.71 7.06
N ASN A 40 7.20 11.99 6.14
CA ASN A 40 7.50 11.07 5.05
C ASN A 40 8.22 9.82 5.58
N LEU A 41 7.55 8.66 5.53
CA LEU A 41 8.14 7.38 5.92
C LEU A 41 9.17 6.85 4.91
N ASN A 42 9.21 7.40 3.69
CA ASN A 42 10.23 7.08 2.68
C ASN A 42 11.56 7.79 3.00
N SER A 43 12.18 7.42 4.11
CA SER A 43 13.45 7.99 4.58
C SER A 43 14.31 6.94 5.28
N GLN A 44 15.58 7.28 5.52
CA GLN A 44 16.55 6.37 6.14
C GLN A 44 16.05 5.86 7.50
N GLY A 45 16.10 4.54 7.69
CA GLY A 45 15.60 3.88 8.91
C GLY A 45 14.22 3.23 8.74
N MET A 46 13.61 3.35 7.55
CA MET A 46 12.41 2.60 7.19
C MET A 46 12.64 1.08 7.13
N ASP A 47 11.59 0.32 7.44
CA ASP A 47 11.56 -1.14 7.30
C ASP A 47 10.32 -1.63 6.55
N PHE A 48 10.40 -2.84 5.99
CA PHE A 48 9.35 -3.43 5.16
C PHE A 48 8.79 -4.69 5.81
N GLN A 49 7.48 -4.72 6.04
CA GLN A 49 6.78 -5.87 6.62
C GLN A 49 5.81 -6.48 5.62
N LYS A 50 5.93 -7.79 5.35
CA LYS A 50 5.06 -8.48 4.39
C LYS A 50 3.60 -8.48 4.86
N ILE A 51 2.68 -8.31 3.91
CA ILE A 51 1.23 -8.40 4.14
C ILE A 51 0.76 -9.81 3.82
N CYS A 52 -0.06 -10.38 4.70
CA CYS A 52 -0.84 -11.58 4.42
C CYS A 52 -2.19 -11.21 3.78
N PRO A 53 -2.40 -11.46 2.48
CA PRO A 53 -3.71 -11.25 1.84
C PRO A 53 -4.71 -12.38 2.16
N HIS A 54 -4.25 -13.50 2.70
CA HIS A 54 -5.07 -14.70 2.88
C HIS A 54 -5.24 -15.08 4.37
N LEU A 55 -6.35 -15.78 4.66
CA LEU A 55 -6.55 -16.47 5.94
C LEU A 55 -5.34 -17.37 6.26
N SER A 56 -5.16 -17.65 7.56
CA SER A 56 -4.11 -18.46 8.20
C SER A 56 -3.78 -19.82 7.55
N LYS A 57 -4.49 -20.25 6.51
CA LYS A 57 -4.25 -21.50 5.77
C LYS A 57 -2.96 -21.52 4.94
N TYR A 58 -2.29 -20.38 4.72
CA TYR A 58 -1.07 -20.30 3.88
C TYR A 58 0.25 -20.20 4.67
N GLY A 59 0.26 -20.65 5.94
CA GLY A 59 1.46 -20.67 6.77
C GLY A 59 1.85 -19.30 7.33
N ASP A 60 3.11 -19.15 7.74
CA ASP A 60 3.64 -17.92 8.35
C ASP A 60 3.84 -16.82 7.28
N CYS A 61 2.77 -16.08 7.00
CA CYS A 61 2.72 -15.15 5.86
C CYS A 61 3.06 -13.69 6.22
N GLY A 62 3.34 -13.37 7.50
CA GLY A 62 3.62 -12.00 7.97
C GLY A 62 2.48 -11.36 8.78
N ILE A 63 2.14 -10.10 8.50
CA ILE A 63 1.11 -9.38 9.27
C ILE A 63 -0.29 -9.69 8.70
N HIS A 64 -1.11 -10.35 9.53
CA HIS A 64 -2.51 -10.60 9.25
C HIS A 64 -3.35 -9.33 9.39
N HIS A 65 -4.29 -9.15 8.47
CA HIS A 65 -5.25 -8.06 8.46
C HIS A 65 -6.66 -8.61 8.48
N ASP A 66 -7.58 -7.84 9.06
CA ASP A 66 -8.99 -8.10 8.87
C ASP A 66 -9.31 -8.06 7.38
N ILE A 67 -10.03 -9.07 6.89
CA ILE A 67 -10.35 -9.24 5.47
C ILE A 67 -10.96 -7.94 4.90
N ASN A 68 -11.78 -7.26 5.71
CA ASN A 68 -12.47 -6.03 5.34
C ASN A 68 -11.52 -4.87 4.97
N ILE A 69 -10.39 -4.71 5.68
CA ILE A 69 -9.48 -3.58 5.40
C ILE A 69 -8.59 -3.84 4.18
N PHE A 70 -8.23 -5.11 3.96
CA PHE A 70 -7.44 -5.50 2.80
C PHE A 70 -8.20 -5.28 1.49
N ASP A 71 -9.50 -5.59 1.48
CA ASP A 71 -10.35 -5.30 0.33
C ASP A 71 -10.46 -3.80 0.02
N VAL A 72 -10.50 -2.94 1.05
CA VAL A 72 -10.46 -1.49 0.87
C VAL A 72 -9.16 -1.06 0.21
N TYR A 73 -8.00 -1.58 0.66
CA TYR A 73 -6.71 -1.27 0.02
C TYR A 73 -6.68 -1.72 -1.44
N ARG A 74 -7.22 -2.91 -1.74
CA ARG A 74 -7.34 -3.43 -3.11
C ARG A 74 -8.21 -2.53 -3.99
N ILE A 75 -9.34 -2.05 -3.48
CA ILE A 75 -10.25 -1.16 -4.22
C ILE A 75 -9.56 0.19 -4.48
N LEU A 76 -8.91 0.77 -3.48
CA LEU A 76 -8.20 2.05 -3.62
C LEU A 76 -7.05 1.96 -4.63
N ALA A 77 -6.27 0.88 -4.60
CA ALA A 77 -5.19 0.64 -5.56
C ALA A 77 -5.71 0.58 -7.01
N ARG A 78 -6.85 -0.09 -7.23
CA ARG A 78 -7.50 -0.15 -8.55
C ARG A 78 -7.98 1.22 -9.02
N ILE A 79 -8.61 2.01 -8.14
CA ILE A 79 -9.05 3.37 -8.47
C ILE A 79 -7.85 4.23 -8.88
N ALA A 80 -6.75 4.15 -8.13
CA ALA A 80 -5.52 4.87 -8.45
C ALA A 80 -4.93 4.44 -9.79
N GLY A 81 -4.94 3.14 -10.11
CA GLY A 81 -4.49 2.61 -11.41
C GLY A 81 -5.32 3.14 -12.58
N ILE A 82 -6.65 3.15 -12.46
CA ILE A 82 -7.56 3.69 -13.48
C ILE A 82 -7.33 5.20 -13.67
N ALA A 83 -7.14 5.94 -12.57
CA ALA A 83 -6.86 7.37 -12.64
C ALA A 83 -5.53 7.65 -13.36
N ALA A 84 -4.46 6.92 -13.00
CA ALA A 84 -3.15 7.03 -13.65
C ALA A 84 -3.22 6.67 -15.14
N HIS A 85 -3.97 5.64 -15.51
CA HIS A 85 -4.18 5.27 -16.92
C HIS A 85 -4.85 6.40 -17.72
N ARG A 86 -5.89 7.04 -17.16
CA ARG A 86 -6.55 8.19 -17.80
C ARG A 86 -5.61 9.39 -17.92
N GLU A 87 -4.78 9.64 -16.91
CA GLU A 87 -3.77 10.70 -16.93
C GLU A 87 -2.74 10.47 -18.05
N ILE A 88 -2.22 9.25 -18.18
CA ILE A 88 -1.27 8.87 -19.24
C ILE A 88 -1.87 9.12 -20.63
N ILE A 89 -3.09 8.66 -20.89
CA ILE A 89 -3.78 8.88 -22.18
C ILE A 89 -3.88 10.38 -22.49
N ASN A 90 -4.26 11.20 -21.50
CA ASN A 90 -4.39 12.63 -21.69
C ASN A 90 -3.05 13.30 -22.00
N LEU A 91 -1.97 12.89 -21.32
CA LEU A 91 -0.61 13.41 -21.56
C LEU A 91 -0.09 13.00 -22.95
N GLU A 92 -0.33 11.77 -23.38
CA GLU A 92 0.06 11.30 -24.71
C GLU A 92 -0.71 12.02 -25.83
N ALA A 93 -1.99 12.36 -25.61
CA ALA A 93 -2.79 13.13 -26.55
C ALA A 93 -2.32 14.59 -26.68
N GLN A 94 -1.83 15.20 -25.60
CA GLN A 94 -1.28 16.57 -25.60
C GLN A 94 0.12 16.66 -26.22
N SER A 95 0.86 15.54 -26.25
CA SER A 95 2.19 15.48 -26.83
C SER A 95 2.19 15.29 -28.36
N LYS A 96 1.02 15.15 -28.98
CA LYS A 96 0.83 15.03 -30.44
C LYS A 96 0.30 16.34 -31.01
#